data_AF-M4YU49-F1
#
_entry.id   AF-M4YU49-F1
#
_cell.length_a   1.000
_cell.length_b   1.000
_cell.length_c   1.000
_cell.angle_alpha   90.00
_cell.angle_beta   90.00
_cell.angle_gamma   90.00
#
_symmetry.space_group_name_H-M   'P 1'
#
loop_
_entity.id
_entity.type
_entity.pdbx_description
1 polymer ?
#
loop_
_entity_poly.entity_id
_entity_poly.type
_entity_poly.pdbx_seq_one_letter_code
_entity_poly.pdbx_strand_id
1 'polypeptide(L)'
;MDFMEDLRLLSVDTHPNSISVVFRAFVETFTKWFCDRNCTKNTTKLDKRLTDIADLLLREGLISDDCRKSIKAVLTQSDNVLNFNEELNQFGHNYELNPTADALIQVFNSVKCLIAGMFAFEMSAAKE
;
A
#
# COMPACT_ATOMS: atom_id res chain seq x y z
N MET A 1 16.20 -6.23 24.07
CA MET A 1 15.83 -6.43 22.66
C MET A 1 14.89 -5.31 22.32
N ASP A 2 15.38 -4.31 21.58
CA ASP A 2 14.59 -3.15 21.17
C ASP A 2 13.91 -3.47 19.84
N PHE A 3 12.58 -3.56 19.88
CA PHE A 3 11.76 -3.85 18.71
C PHE A 3 12.03 -2.90 17.53
N MET A 4 12.37 -1.64 17.80
CA MET A 4 12.70 -0.66 16.76
C MET A 4 14.07 -0.90 16.14
N GLU A 5 15.04 -1.42 16.89
CA GLU A 5 16.32 -1.85 16.34
C GLU A 5 16.14 -3.10 15.47
N ASP A 6 15.33 -4.07 15.91
CA ASP A 6 15.06 -5.29 15.16
C ASP A 6 14.34 -5.02 13.83
N LEU A 7 13.39 -4.07 13.80
CA LEU A 7 12.72 -3.65 12.57
C LEU A 7 13.68 -3.06 11.53
N ARG A 8 14.75 -2.37 11.97
CA ARG A 8 15.76 -1.80 11.05
C ARG A 8 16.66 -2.86 10.42
N LEU A 9 16.75 -4.03 11.05
CA LEU A 9 17.54 -5.15 10.55
C LEU A 9 16.79 -6.03 9.54
N LEU A 10 15.47 -5.83 9.41
CA LEU A 10 14.67 -6.54 8.41
C LEU A 10 15.05 -6.08 7.00
N SER A 11 15.49 -7.04 6.17
CA SER A 11 15.69 -6.86 4.73
C SER A 11 14.69 -7.72 3.97
N VAL A 12 14.18 -7.19 2.85
CA VAL A 12 13.19 -7.87 1.99
C VAL A 12 13.75 -9.16 1.41
N ASP A 13 15.06 -9.21 1.21
CA ASP A 13 15.74 -10.38 0.65
C ASP A 13 15.84 -11.54 1.65
N THR A 14 15.97 -11.21 2.95
CA THR A 14 16.18 -12.21 4.01
C THR A 14 14.92 -12.53 4.80
N HIS A 15 13.97 -11.59 4.88
CA HIS A 15 12.74 -11.69 5.65
C HIS A 15 11.51 -11.20 4.87
N PRO A 16 11.26 -11.71 3.64
CA PRO A 16 10.16 -11.22 2.82
C PRO A 16 8.79 -11.36 3.52
N ASN A 17 8.58 -12.45 4.26
CA ASN A 17 7.33 -12.67 5.01
C ASN A 17 7.10 -11.64 6.12
N SER A 18 8.13 -11.36 6.93
CA SER A 18 8.00 -10.37 8.00
C SER A 18 7.72 -8.98 7.42
N ILE A 19 8.38 -8.66 6.31
CA ILE A 19 8.18 -7.40 5.61
C ILE A 19 6.80 -7.32 4.95
N SER A 20 6.28 -8.41 4.39
CA SER A 20 4.94 -8.44 3.80
C SER A 20 3.87 -8.08 4.83
N VAL A 21 3.95 -8.66 6.04
CA VAL A 21 3.03 -8.39 7.15
C VAL A 21 3.13 -6.93 7.61
N VAL A 22 4.36 -6.44 7.86
CA VAL A 22 4.57 -5.06 8.30
C VAL A 22 4.09 -4.08 7.24
N PHE A 23 4.38 -4.35 5.97
CA PHE A 23 3.98 -3.52 4.85
C PHE A 23 2.46 -3.49 4.68
N ARG A 24 1.78 -4.63 4.80
CA ARG A 24 0.32 -4.70 4.77
C ARG A 24 -0.30 -3.89 5.90
N ALA A 25 0.18 -4.08 7.13
CA ALA A 25 -0.31 -3.35 8.30
C ALA A 25 -0.11 -1.84 8.14
N PHE A 26 1.04 -1.42 7.60
CA PHE A 26 1.33 -0.02 7.28
C PHE A 26 0.33 0.53 6.26
N VAL A 27 0.15 -0.12 5.11
CA VAL A 27 -0.75 0.37 4.06
C VAL A 27 -2.20 0.41 4.55
N GLU A 28 -2.66 -0.61 5.29
CA GLU A 28 -4.01 -0.60 5.85
C GLU A 28 -4.24 0.54 6.84
N THR A 29 -3.31 0.73 7.77
CA THR A 29 -3.41 1.76 8.81
C THR A 29 -3.32 3.15 8.20
N PHE A 30 -2.33 3.37 7.32
CA PHE A 30 -2.08 4.67 6.74
C PHE A 30 -3.19 5.11 5.79
N THR A 31 -3.68 4.21 4.94
CA THR A 31 -4.81 4.52 4.03
C THR A 31 -6.11 4.74 4.79
N LYS A 32 -6.34 4.00 5.88
CA LYS A 32 -7.48 4.24 6.77
C LYS A 32 -7.40 5.62 7.41
N TRP A 33 -6.28 5.95 8.05
CA TRP A 33 -6.07 7.25 8.68
C TRP A 33 -6.27 8.40 7.70
N PHE A 34 -5.70 8.31 6.50
CA PHE A 34 -5.82 9.34 5.48
C PHE A 34 -7.27 9.50 4.99
N CYS A 35 -7.97 8.39 4.73
CA CYS A 35 -9.36 8.49 4.29
C CYS A 35 -10.31 8.99 5.38
N ASP A 36 -10.07 8.63 6.65
CA ASP A 36 -10.86 9.13 7.77
C ASP A 36 -10.79 10.67 7.87
N ARG A 37 -9.75 11.30 7.30
CA ARG A 37 -9.55 12.77 7.26
C ARG A 37 -10.01 13.42 5.96
N ASN A 38 -9.75 12.78 4.82
CA ASN A 38 -9.83 13.44 3.51
C ASN A 38 -10.86 12.83 2.55
N CYS A 39 -11.29 11.59 2.78
CA CYS A 39 -12.24 10.91 1.91
C CYS A 39 -13.68 11.19 2.35
N THR A 40 -14.60 11.37 1.39
CA THR A 40 -16.03 11.59 1.68
C THR A 40 -16.78 10.31 2.00
N LYS A 41 -16.18 9.14 1.75
CA LYS A 41 -16.77 7.82 1.97
C LYS A 41 -15.92 7.02 2.95
N ASN A 42 -16.58 6.45 3.95
CA ASN A 42 -15.94 5.48 4.84
C ASN A 42 -15.92 4.10 4.16
N THR A 43 -14.90 3.89 3.34
CA THR A 43 -14.72 2.66 2.57
C THR A 43 -13.96 1.63 3.40
N THR A 44 -14.63 0.52 3.76
CA THR A 44 -14.05 -0.55 4.59
C THR A 44 -13.07 -1.45 3.83
N LYS A 45 -13.33 -1.73 2.55
CA LYS A 45 -12.48 -2.61 1.75
C LYS A 45 -11.24 -1.87 1.23
N LEU A 46 -10.06 -2.46 1.42
CA LEU A 46 -8.78 -1.82 1.09
C LEU A 46 -8.65 -1.48 -0.40
N ASP A 47 -9.08 -2.36 -1.30
CA ASP A 47 -9.06 -2.17 -2.75
C ASP A 47 -9.84 -0.93 -3.19
N LYS A 48 -11.06 -0.78 -2.67
CA LYS A 48 -11.90 0.37 -2.93
C LYS A 48 -11.31 1.62 -2.30
N ARG A 49 -10.78 1.53 -1.08
CA ARG A 49 -10.13 2.65 -0.39
C ARG A 49 -8.92 3.17 -1.15
N LEU A 50 -8.04 2.29 -1.62
CA LEU A 50 -6.88 2.66 -2.43
C LEU A 50 -7.31 3.31 -3.75
N THR A 51 -8.38 2.82 -4.37
CA THR A 51 -8.96 3.42 -5.58
C THR A 51 -9.49 4.83 -5.31
N ASP A 52 -10.27 5.00 -4.25
CA ASP A 52 -10.85 6.30 -3.85
C ASP A 52 -9.74 7.32 -3.55
N ILE A 53 -8.67 6.91 -2.86
CA ILE A 53 -7.51 7.76 -2.59
C ILE A 53 -6.79 8.13 -3.89
N ALA A 54 -6.59 7.18 -4.80
CA ALA A 54 -5.93 7.46 -6.08
C ALA A 54 -6.74 8.45 -6.93
N ASP A 55 -8.07 8.31 -6.99
CA ASP A 55 -8.92 9.24 -7.71
C ASP A 55 -8.94 10.64 -7.07
N LEU A 56 -8.91 10.72 -5.73
CA LEU A 56 -8.72 11.98 -5.01
C LEU A 56 -7.37 12.63 -5.40
N LEU A 57 -6.25 11.95 -5.20
CA LEU A 57 -4.93 12.52 -5.44
C LEU A 57 -4.71 12.91 -6.91
N LEU A 58 -5.31 12.18 -7.85
CA LEU A 58 -5.28 12.55 -9.27
C LEU A 58 -6.01 13.86 -9.51
N ARG A 59 -7.20 14.05 -8.90
CA ARG A 59 -7.97 15.29 -9.01
C ARG A 59 -7.21 16.50 -8.43
N GLU A 60 -6.47 16.28 -7.36
CA GLU A 60 -5.63 17.29 -6.71
C GLU A 60 -4.28 17.50 -7.43
N GLY A 61 -4.01 16.76 -8.52
CA GLY A 61 -2.78 16.88 -9.30
C GLY A 61 -1.52 16.36 -8.60
N LEU A 62 -1.67 15.57 -7.54
CA LEU A 62 -0.56 15.05 -6.73
C LEU A 62 0.00 13.73 -7.25
N ILE A 63 -0.74 13.04 -8.12
CA ILE A 63 -0.26 11.85 -8.83
C ILE A 63 -0.63 11.94 -10.31
N SER A 64 0.11 11.20 -11.14
CA SER A 64 -0.20 11.07 -12.57
C SER A 64 -1.30 10.03 -12.83
N ASP A 65 -1.91 10.09 -14.02
CA ASP A 65 -2.84 9.05 -14.47
C ASP A 65 -2.16 7.66 -14.57
N ASP A 66 -0.87 7.63 -14.91
CA ASP A 66 -0.08 6.39 -14.93
C ASP A 66 0.08 5.78 -13.53
N CYS A 67 0.30 6.60 -12.50
CA CYS A 67 0.29 6.14 -11.12
C CYS A 67 -1.08 5.52 -10.77
N ARG A 68 -2.18 6.21 -11.10
CA ARG A 68 -3.53 5.67 -10.87
C ARG A 68 -3.75 4.32 -11.57
N LYS A 69 -3.31 4.17 -12.82
CA LYS A 69 -3.40 2.90 -13.56
C LYS A 69 -2.59 1.80 -12.89
N SER A 70 -1.38 2.11 -12.43
CA SER A 70 -0.52 1.17 -11.70
C SER A 70 -1.19 0.66 -10.41
N ILE A 71 -1.85 1.55 -9.65
CA ILE A 71 -2.64 1.17 -8.48
C ILE A 71 -3.80 0.26 -8.86
N LYS A 72 -4.56 0.61 -9.91
CA LYS A 72 -5.69 -0.23 -10.35
C LYS A 72 -5.22 -1.62 -10.78
N ALA A 73 -4.11 -1.70 -11.50
CA ALA A 73 -3.55 -2.95 -11.99
C ALA A 73 -3.22 -3.95 -10.85
N VAL A 74 -2.64 -3.48 -9.74
CA VAL A 74 -2.32 -4.35 -8.58
C VAL A 74 -3.52 -4.72 -7.72
N LEU A 75 -4.70 -4.15 -8.00
CA LEU A 75 -5.95 -4.39 -7.28
C LEU A 75 -6.94 -5.25 -8.07
N THR A 76 -6.95 -5.16 -9.40
CA THR A 76 -7.81 -5.97 -10.27
C THR A 76 -7.13 -7.30 -10.57
N GLN A 77 -7.61 -8.35 -9.91
CA GLN A 77 -7.08 -9.73 -9.84
C GLN A 77 -7.02 -10.52 -11.17
N SER A 78 -6.84 -9.90 -12.34
CA SER A 78 -6.88 -10.64 -13.62
C SER A 78 -5.54 -11.22 -14.07
N ASP A 79 -4.41 -10.73 -13.55
CA ASP A 79 -3.08 -11.26 -13.86
C ASP A 79 -2.42 -11.83 -12.59
N ASN A 80 -2.13 -13.14 -12.62
CA ASN A 80 -1.54 -13.98 -11.57
C ASN A 80 -0.15 -13.52 -11.04
N VAL A 81 0.28 -12.30 -11.30
CA VAL A 81 1.64 -11.83 -11.03
C VAL A 81 1.70 -10.91 -9.80
N LEU A 82 0.66 -10.10 -9.53
CA LEU A 82 0.69 -9.09 -8.47
C LEU A 82 -0.70 -8.81 -7.91
N ASN A 83 -1.08 -9.50 -6.85
CA ASN A 83 -2.36 -9.26 -6.18
C ASN A 83 -2.12 -8.79 -4.75
N PHE A 84 -2.37 -7.49 -4.50
CA PHE A 84 -2.23 -6.87 -3.18
C PHE A 84 -3.05 -7.60 -2.09
N ASN A 85 -4.12 -8.31 -2.48
CA ASN A 85 -5.00 -9.06 -1.61
C ASN A 85 -4.77 -10.57 -1.62
N GLU A 86 -3.93 -11.14 -2.48
CA GLU A 86 -3.53 -12.56 -2.35
C GLU A 86 -2.15 -12.62 -1.70
N GLU A 87 -1.16 -11.92 -2.24
CA GLU A 87 0.24 -11.96 -1.77
C GLU A 87 0.41 -11.46 -0.32
N LEU A 88 -0.38 -10.47 0.10
CA LEU A 88 -0.30 -9.90 1.47
C LEU A 88 -1.37 -10.42 2.43
N ASN A 89 -2.50 -10.90 1.92
CA ASN A 89 -3.63 -11.34 2.74
C ASN A 89 -3.59 -12.86 2.99
N GLN A 90 -3.11 -13.64 2.02
CA GLN A 90 -3.08 -15.10 2.15
C GLN A 90 -1.98 -15.58 3.07
N PHE A 91 -0.91 -14.82 3.34
CA PHE A 91 0.08 -15.22 4.35
C PHE A 91 -0.52 -15.35 5.77
N GLY A 92 -1.46 -14.46 6.15
CA GLY A 92 -2.16 -14.56 7.42
C GLY A 92 -3.11 -15.77 7.53
N HIS A 93 -3.42 -16.42 6.39
CA HIS A 93 -4.42 -17.48 6.28
C HIS A 93 -3.88 -18.80 5.70
N ASN A 94 -2.70 -18.80 5.10
CA ASN A 94 -2.05 -19.93 4.43
C ASN A 94 -0.52 -19.75 4.40
N TYR A 95 0.19 -20.52 5.23
CA TYR A 95 1.66 -20.47 5.36
C TYR A 95 2.42 -20.95 4.11
N GLU A 96 1.73 -21.56 3.14
CA GLU A 96 2.32 -22.09 1.91
C GLU A 96 2.49 -21.00 0.84
N LEU A 97 1.85 -19.84 1.02
CA LEU A 97 1.94 -18.70 0.11
C LEU A 97 2.86 -17.64 0.73
N ASN A 98 4.16 -17.86 0.52
CA ASN A 98 5.20 -16.93 0.95
C ASN A 98 5.51 -15.96 -0.19
N PRO A 99 5.24 -14.66 -0.03
CA PRO A 99 5.57 -13.69 -1.07
C PRO A 99 7.09 -13.66 -1.28
N THR A 100 7.53 -13.62 -2.52
CA THR A 100 8.95 -13.47 -2.84
C THR A 100 9.39 -12.02 -2.63
N ALA A 101 10.70 -11.81 -2.42
CA ALA A 101 11.26 -10.46 -2.31
C ALA A 101 10.92 -9.62 -3.55
N ASP A 102 11.04 -10.20 -4.75
CA ASP A 102 10.70 -9.55 -6.02
C ASP A 102 9.23 -9.14 -6.10
N ALA A 103 8.31 -10.03 -5.69
CA ALA A 103 6.89 -9.71 -5.65
C ALA A 103 6.61 -8.54 -4.72
N LEU A 104 7.20 -8.52 -3.52
CA LEU A 104 7.03 -7.42 -2.56
C LEU A 104 7.60 -6.10 -3.08
N ILE A 105 8.77 -6.13 -3.72
CA ILE A 105 9.39 -4.95 -4.33
C ILE A 105 8.49 -4.41 -5.45
N GLN A 106 7.92 -5.28 -6.28
CA GLN A 106 6.99 -4.87 -7.34
C GLN A 106 5.72 -4.26 -6.77
N VAL A 107 5.11 -4.88 -5.76
CA VAL A 107 3.93 -4.33 -5.07
C VAL A 107 4.25 -2.96 -4.48
N PHE A 108 5.38 -2.82 -3.77
CA PHE A 108 5.83 -1.55 -3.21
C PHE A 108 5.98 -0.49 -4.31
N ASN A 109 6.64 -0.84 -5.42
CA ASN A 109 6.84 0.08 -6.54
C ASN A 109 5.54 0.55 -7.18
N SER A 110 4.50 -0.28 -7.21
CA SER A 110 3.18 0.12 -7.71
C SER A 110 2.48 1.09 -6.77
N VAL A 111 2.65 0.95 -5.44
CA VAL A 111 1.93 1.79 -4.46
C VAL A 111 2.74 2.97 -3.93
N LYS A 112 4.05 3.05 -4.17
CA LYS A 112 4.91 4.13 -3.66
C LYS A 112 4.45 5.52 -4.09
N CYS A 113 3.94 5.67 -5.32
CA CYS A 113 3.48 6.95 -5.83
C CYS A 113 2.21 7.44 -5.12
N LEU A 114 1.34 6.50 -4.72
CA LEU A 114 0.17 6.79 -3.90
C LEU A 114 0.59 7.27 -2.50
N ILE A 115 1.51 6.55 -1.85
CA ILE A 115 2.04 6.92 -0.53
C ILE A 115 2.67 8.32 -0.58
N ALA A 116 3.51 8.59 -1.58
CA ALA A 116 4.13 9.90 -1.78
C ALA A 116 3.08 11.00 -1.99
N GLY A 117 2.05 10.74 -2.80
CA GLY A 117 0.94 11.67 -3.03
C GLY A 117 0.14 11.98 -1.76
N MET A 118 -0.12 10.98 -0.90
CA MET A 118 -0.78 11.17 0.39
C MET A 118 0.05 12.08 1.32
N PHE A 119 1.36 11.87 1.40
CA PHE A 119 2.24 12.74 2.19
C PHE A 119 2.25 14.18 1.64
N ALA A 120 2.33 14.35 0.32
CA ALA A 120 2.30 15.67 -0.30
C ALA A 120 0.98 16.41 -0.02
N PHE A 121 -0.14 15.69 -0.02
CA PHE A 121 -1.46 16.24 0.31
C PHE A 121 -1.48 16.79 1.75
N GLU A 122 -1.07 15.97 2.73
CA GLU A 122 -1.06 16.36 4.15
C GLU A 122 -0.09 17.50 4.45
N MET A 123 1.08 17.50 3.80
CA MET A 123 2.05 18.59 3.93
C MET A 123 1.54 19.91 3.33
N SER A 124 0.64 19.85 2.36
CA SER A 124 0.04 21.04 1.76
C SER A 124 -1.08 21.57 2.66
N ALA A 125 -1.91 20.68 3.21
CA ALA A 125 -2.97 21.04 4.15
C ALA A 125 -2.45 21.62 5.48
N ALA A 126 -1.24 21.25 5.92
CA ALA A 126 -0.62 21.78 7.13
C ALA A 126 -0.08 23.22 7.00
N LYS A 127 -0.08 23.79 5.79
CA LYS A 127 0.39 25.17 5.53
C LYS A 127 -0.74 26.21 5.53
N GLU A 128 -1.99 25.78 5.63
CA GLU A 128 -3.19 26.62 5.76
C GLU A 128 -3.59 26.76 7.22
#